data_AF-A0A166HIH0-F1
#
_entry.id   AF-A0A166HIH0-F1
#
_cell.length_a   1.000
_cell.length_b   1.000
_cell.length_c   1.000
_cell.angle_alpha   90.00
_cell.angle_beta   90.00
_cell.angle_gamma   90.00
#
_symmetry.space_group_name_H-M   'P 1'
#
loop_
_entity.id
_entity.type
_entity.pdbx_description
1 polymer ?
#
loop_
_entity_poly.entity_id
_entity_poly.type
_entity_poly.pdbx_seq_one_letter_code
_entity_poly.pdbx_strand_id
1 'polypeptide(L)'
;MKPAHAISEEFIRVLGKLDAVPSWKNNAVRGREGLAGAVEGEATMLEAWIKVVWFSRNGTGRAPGMPQPASTQMPEPPRMPQAPTQMPQAPSMPQAPSMPQVHVEQYEQQAWSRSCKTANTTQDHPSLRELSDLRSRFVQLSADFAVSEILEYTLQPARSICNGLELIARLPTSFLSYRSFTPSLAKSYTSPPLAFSAPNKPVHAYSESLVQMLGALDAVESGGDARVRDARKALAGDVEAEAGRVERWWKEAWLLKGGEAEVVDVRT
;
A
#
# COMPACT_ATOMS: atom_id res chain seq x y z
N MET A 1 -47.48 33.60 28.94
CA MET A 1 -46.08 33.95 28.58
C MET A 1 -45.40 32.70 28.05
N LYS A 2 -44.82 32.70 26.84
CA LYS A 2 -43.87 31.67 26.35
C LYS A 2 -42.45 32.04 26.83
N PRO A 3 -41.56 31.06 27.10
CA PRO A 3 -40.56 30.54 26.13
C PRO A 3 -40.44 28.99 26.19
N ALA A 4 -40.11 28.18 25.16
CA ALA A 4 -39.00 28.09 24.18
C ALA A 4 -37.85 27.12 24.61
N HIS A 5 -37.46 26.24 23.67
CA HIS A 5 -36.36 25.24 23.60
C HIS A 5 -36.62 23.87 24.30
N ALA A 6 -36.86 22.75 23.60
CA ALA A 6 -36.04 21.95 22.66
C ALA A 6 -35.09 20.95 23.36
N ILE A 7 -35.25 19.63 23.08
CA ILE A 7 -34.24 18.63 22.63
C ILE A 7 -34.78 17.19 22.85
N SER A 8 -34.85 16.44 21.74
CA SER A 8 -34.88 14.97 21.50
C SER A 8 -35.89 14.03 22.19
N GLU A 9 -36.88 13.55 21.43
CA GLU A 9 -37.82 12.47 21.78
C GLU A 9 -37.62 11.15 21.00
N GLU A 10 -36.56 10.99 20.20
CA GLU A 10 -36.44 9.89 19.22
C GLU A 10 -35.27 8.91 19.49
N PHE A 11 -35.04 8.52 20.75
CA PHE A 11 -34.01 7.50 21.06
C PHE A 11 -34.45 6.37 22.01
N ILE A 12 -35.71 6.36 22.47
CA ILE A 12 -36.22 5.32 23.40
C ILE A 12 -37.58 4.76 22.91
N ARG A 13 -37.67 4.29 21.66
CA ARG A 13 -38.88 3.59 21.17
C ARG A 13 -38.67 2.34 20.33
N VAL A 14 -37.44 1.86 20.10
CA VAL A 14 -37.21 0.68 19.22
C VAL A 14 -36.62 -0.55 19.93
N LEU A 15 -36.37 -0.52 21.25
CA LEU A 15 -35.90 -1.69 22.02
C LEU A 15 -36.89 -2.13 23.11
N GLY A 16 -38.16 -2.32 22.74
CA GLY A 16 -39.14 -2.83 23.69
C GLY A 16 -40.35 -3.43 22.97
N LYS A 17 -40.24 -4.70 22.59
CA LYS A 17 -41.35 -5.68 22.43
C LYS A 17 -40.82 -6.98 21.84
N LEU A 18 -40.48 -7.94 22.71
CA LEU A 18 -40.68 -9.38 22.49
C LEU A 18 -40.33 -10.12 23.79
N ASP A 19 -41.27 -10.10 24.73
CA ASP A 19 -41.37 -11.05 25.83
C ASP A 19 -42.55 -11.98 25.53
N ALA A 20 -42.27 -13.27 25.34
CA ALA A 20 -43.08 -14.45 25.72
C ALA A 20 -42.53 -15.78 25.11
N VAL A 21 -41.47 -16.35 25.73
CA VAL A 21 -41.38 -17.70 26.41
C VAL A 21 -41.90 -18.97 25.65
N PRO A 22 -41.35 -20.23 25.81
CA PRO A 22 -40.47 -20.79 26.87
C PRO A 22 -39.30 -21.75 26.49
N SER A 23 -38.40 -21.90 27.47
CA SER A 23 -37.78 -23.17 27.91
C SER A 23 -36.79 -23.91 27.00
N TRP A 24 -35.50 -23.79 27.34
CA TRP A 24 -34.76 -25.00 27.72
C TRP A 24 -33.84 -24.78 28.91
N LYS A 25 -33.82 -25.80 29.76
CA LYS A 25 -33.16 -25.88 31.07
C LYS A 25 -31.65 -26.01 30.92
N ASN A 26 -30.94 -25.37 31.85
CA ASN A 26 -29.78 -25.85 32.60
C ASN A 26 -28.84 -26.84 31.88
N ASN A 27 -27.63 -26.35 31.57
CA ASN A 27 -26.46 -26.95 32.19
C ASN A 27 -25.39 -25.90 32.45
N ALA A 28 -25.22 -25.61 33.74
CA ALA A 28 -24.06 -24.92 34.26
C ALA A 28 -22.90 -25.92 34.30
N VAL A 29 -21.84 -25.66 33.55
CA VAL A 29 -20.48 -26.00 34.00
C VAL A 29 -19.66 -24.72 33.94
N ARG A 30 -19.39 -24.23 35.15
CA ARG A 30 -18.47 -23.17 35.48
C ARG A 30 -17.05 -23.75 35.47
N GLY A 31 -16.16 -23.14 34.71
CA GLY A 31 -14.70 -23.37 34.71
C GLY A 31 -14.06 -22.51 33.61
N ARG A 32 -14.01 -21.19 33.79
CA ARG A 32 -12.82 -20.43 34.22
C ARG A 32 -11.56 -20.68 33.38
N GLU A 33 -11.19 -19.60 32.69
CA GLU A 33 -9.84 -19.02 32.61
C GLU A 33 -8.72 -19.84 31.96
N GLY A 34 -8.19 -19.24 30.88
CA GLY A 34 -6.82 -19.44 30.44
C GLY A 34 -6.70 -20.34 29.23
N LEU A 35 -6.77 -19.73 28.03
CA LEU A 35 -5.98 -20.10 26.85
C LEU A 35 -6.27 -19.09 25.73
N ALA A 36 -5.92 -17.83 25.99
CA ALA A 36 -5.46 -16.94 24.94
C ALA A 36 -4.07 -17.46 24.55
N GLY A 37 -4.02 -18.37 23.58
CA GLY A 37 -2.79 -19.03 23.20
C GLY A 37 -2.93 -19.70 21.85
N ALA A 38 -2.29 -19.10 20.85
CA ALA A 38 -1.85 -19.76 19.62
C ALA A 38 -2.91 -20.09 18.56
N VAL A 39 -3.55 -19.07 17.96
CA VAL A 39 -3.94 -19.14 16.53
C VAL A 39 -3.82 -17.76 15.85
N GLU A 40 -2.65 -17.12 15.97
CA GLU A 40 -2.33 -15.83 15.30
C GLU A 40 -1.21 -15.97 14.25
N GLY A 41 -0.93 -17.18 13.77
CA GLY A 41 0.34 -17.50 13.12
C GLY A 41 0.52 -17.19 11.64
N GLU A 42 -0.54 -16.97 10.84
CA GLU A 42 -0.37 -16.92 9.37
C GLU A 42 -0.97 -15.68 8.71
N ALA A 43 -2.09 -15.13 9.19
CA ALA A 43 -2.61 -13.85 8.70
C ALA A 43 -1.74 -12.65 9.12
N THR A 44 -0.99 -12.79 10.21
CA THR A 44 0.04 -11.82 10.61
C THR A 44 1.32 -11.99 9.80
N MET A 45 1.50 -13.09 9.05
CA MET A 45 2.74 -13.34 8.32
C MET A 45 2.92 -12.40 7.14
N LEU A 46 1.85 -11.98 6.45
CA LEU A 46 1.93 -10.98 5.37
C LEU A 46 2.19 -9.58 5.93
N GLU A 47 1.48 -9.17 6.99
CA GLU A 47 1.75 -7.93 7.75
C GLU A 47 3.17 -7.91 8.34
N ALA A 48 3.65 -9.05 8.86
CA ALA A 48 4.98 -9.21 9.42
C ALA A 48 6.04 -9.31 8.33
N TRP A 49 5.80 -9.92 7.17
CA TRP A 49 6.75 -9.93 6.06
C TRP A 49 6.89 -8.53 5.45
N ILE A 50 5.77 -7.83 5.21
CA ILE A 50 5.78 -6.44 4.74
C ILE A 50 6.54 -5.54 5.72
N LYS A 51 6.39 -5.74 7.04
CA LYS A 51 7.13 -4.99 8.06
C LYS A 51 8.59 -5.44 8.25
N VAL A 52 8.90 -6.73 8.19
CA VAL A 52 10.23 -7.30 8.47
C VAL A 52 11.17 -7.12 7.27
N VAL A 53 10.69 -7.24 6.03
CA VAL A 53 11.51 -7.08 4.83
C VAL A 53 11.94 -5.62 4.64
N TRP A 54 11.13 -4.64 5.07
CA TRP A 54 11.45 -3.22 4.88
C TRP A 54 12.18 -2.54 6.04
N PHE A 55 11.94 -2.93 7.30
CA PHE A 55 12.63 -2.29 8.44
C PHE A 55 14.09 -2.71 8.59
N SER A 56 14.53 -3.78 7.89
CA SER A 56 15.88 -4.33 8.06
C SER A 56 16.93 -3.83 7.05
N ARG A 57 16.58 -2.97 6.08
CA ARG A 57 17.51 -2.58 4.98
C ARG A 57 17.74 -1.07 4.77
N ASN A 58 17.15 -0.21 5.60
CA ASN A 58 17.50 1.23 5.66
C ASN A 58 18.34 1.61 6.90
N GLY A 59 18.74 0.64 7.73
CA GLY A 59 19.68 0.85 8.82
C GLY A 59 21.11 0.65 8.33
N THR A 60 21.89 1.72 8.24
CA THR A 60 23.35 1.66 8.34
C THR A 60 23.74 0.74 9.49
N GLY A 61 24.16 -0.49 9.18
CA GLY A 61 24.64 -1.48 10.14
C GLY A 61 25.95 -1.01 10.75
N ARG A 62 25.86 -0.12 11.74
CA ARG A 62 26.95 0.22 12.66
C ARG A 62 26.96 -0.87 13.74
N ALA A 63 28.05 -1.63 13.78
CA ALA A 63 28.29 -2.69 14.75
C ALA A 63 28.09 -2.22 16.21
N PRO A 64 27.66 -3.11 17.13
CA PRO A 64 27.58 -2.81 18.54
C PRO A 64 28.99 -2.86 19.15
N GLY A 65 29.45 -1.70 19.65
CA GLY A 65 30.64 -1.63 20.51
C GLY A 65 31.58 -0.49 20.14
N MET A 66 31.23 0.75 20.50
CA MET A 66 32.24 1.75 20.86
C MET A 66 31.68 2.76 21.86
N PRO A 67 32.42 3.08 22.94
CA PRO A 67 32.03 4.09 23.91
C PRO A 67 32.03 5.50 23.31
N GLN A 68 31.07 6.32 23.76
CA GLN A 68 30.88 7.71 23.37
C GLN A 68 32.13 8.56 23.64
N PRO A 69 32.63 9.35 22.66
CA PRO A 69 33.46 10.50 22.96
C PRO A 69 32.58 11.69 23.38
N ALA A 70 33.06 12.40 24.39
CA ALA A 70 32.45 13.58 24.99
C ALA A 70 32.20 14.70 23.98
N SER A 71 31.08 15.40 24.17
CA SER A 71 30.68 16.59 23.43
C SER A 71 31.72 17.70 23.52
N THR A 72 32.45 17.96 22.43
CA THR A 72 33.22 19.20 22.26
C THR A 72 32.28 20.30 21.77
N GLN A 73 32.03 21.27 22.64
CA GLN A 73 31.40 22.56 22.31
C GLN A 73 32.20 23.24 21.20
N MET A 74 31.52 23.60 20.11
CA MET A 74 32.11 24.41 19.05
C MET A 74 31.71 25.89 19.25
N PRO A 75 32.64 26.85 19.11
CA PRO A 75 32.34 28.27 19.26
C PRO A 75 31.59 28.87 18.06
N GLU A 76 30.75 29.84 18.38
CA GLU A 76 29.97 30.70 17.50
C GLU A 76 30.87 31.53 16.56
N PRO A 77 30.59 31.58 15.23
CA PRO A 77 31.35 32.42 14.32
C PRO A 77 30.87 33.89 14.36
N PRO A 78 31.80 34.87 14.32
CA PRO A 78 31.46 36.30 14.35
C PRO A 78 30.82 36.78 13.04
N ARG A 79 29.78 37.61 13.17
CA ARG A 79 29.15 38.40 12.11
C ARG A 79 30.17 39.38 11.51
N MET A 80 30.24 39.45 10.18
CA MET A 80 30.91 40.53 9.45
C MET A 80 29.94 41.36 8.59
N PRO A 81 30.31 42.62 8.27
CA PRO A 81 29.39 43.67 7.83
C PRO A 81 29.18 43.70 6.31
N GLN A 82 28.04 44.27 5.92
CA GLN A 82 27.66 44.61 4.55
C GLN A 82 28.64 45.63 3.92
N ALA A 83 29.01 45.38 2.67
CA ALA A 83 29.64 46.37 1.79
C ALA A 83 28.70 46.72 0.63
N PRO A 84 28.57 48.00 0.25
CA PRO A 84 27.89 48.41 -0.97
C PRO A 84 28.90 48.44 -2.12
N THR A 85 28.65 47.67 -3.19
CA THR A 85 29.46 47.77 -4.41
C THR A 85 28.63 48.37 -5.53
N GLN A 86 29.09 49.56 -5.95
CA GLN A 86 28.59 50.37 -7.05
C GLN A 86 28.79 49.66 -8.40
N MET A 87 27.83 49.80 -9.31
CA MET A 87 28.00 49.44 -10.72
C MET A 87 28.71 50.57 -11.47
N PRO A 88 29.73 50.30 -12.29
CA PRO A 88 30.17 51.20 -13.34
C PRO A 88 29.29 51.06 -14.59
N GLN A 89 28.92 52.19 -15.18
CA GLN A 89 28.29 52.28 -16.49
C GLN A 89 29.20 51.73 -17.59
N ALA A 90 28.65 50.89 -18.47
CA ALA A 90 29.33 50.43 -19.68
C ALA A 90 29.23 51.49 -20.80
N PRO A 91 30.33 51.76 -21.55
CA PRO A 91 30.31 52.65 -22.70
C PRO A 91 29.70 51.99 -23.95
N SER A 92 29.05 52.82 -24.76
CA SER A 92 28.46 52.52 -26.06
C SER A 92 29.46 51.88 -27.03
N MET A 93 29.08 50.75 -27.66
CA MET A 93 29.84 50.16 -28.77
C MET A 93 29.40 50.73 -30.15
N PRO A 94 30.33 50.84 -31.11
CA PRO A 94 30.07 51.32 -32.47
C PRO A 94 29.46 50.24 -33.39
N GLN A 95 28.76 50.73 -34.42
CA GLN A 95 28.03 49.98 -35.44
C GLN A 95 28.88 48.89 -36.12
N ALA A 96 28.27 47.72 -36.30
CA ALA A 96 28.82 46.60 -37.06
C ALA A 96 28.68 46.83 -38.59
N PRO A 97 29.69 46.44 -39.39
CA PRO A 97 29.63 46.47 -40.85
C PRO A 97 28.77 45.31 -41.39
N SER A 98 27.98 45.63 -42.41
CA SER A 98 27.11 44.72 -43.15
C SER A 98 27.86 43.52 -43.73
N MET A 99 27.48 42.31 -43.30
CA MET A 99 27.91 41.08 -43.96
C MET A 99 27.06 40.77 -45.21
N PRO A 100 27.65 40.13 -46.23
CA PRO A 100 26.91 39.65 -47.40
C PRO A 100 25.97 38.50 -47.01
N GLN A 101 24.73 38.57 -47.50
CA GLN A 101 23.73 37.50 -47.40
C GLN A 101 24.26 36.22 -48.04
N VAL A 102 24.68 35.25 -47.21
CA VAL A 102 24.94 33.88 -47.63
C VAL A 102 23.79 33.02 -47.10
N HIS A 103 23.12 32.34 -48.04
CA HIS A 103 22.03 31.39 -47.89
C HIS A 103 22.04 30.60 -46.55
N VAL A 104 21.19 31.00 -45.59
CA VAL A 104 21.17 30.47 -44.20
C VAL A 104 20.33 29.18 -44.06
N GLU A 105 19.35 28.96 -44.95
CA GLU A 105 18.34 27.90 -44.75
C GLU A 105 18.87 26.46 -44.80
N GLN A 106 19.97 26.20 -45.52
CA GLN A 106 20.47 24.83 -45.71
C GLN A 106 21.38 24.34 -44.57
N TYR A 107 22.01 25.27 -43.83
CA TYR A 107 22.87 24.93 -42.68
C TYR A 107 22.08 24.75 -41.38
N GLU A 108 20.99 25.50 -41.17
CA GLU A 108 20.12 25.33 -40.00
C GLU A 108 19.40 23.97 -40.00
N GLN A 109 18.93 23.49 -41.16
CA GLN A 109 18.31 22.16 -41.25
C GLN A 109 19.29 21.01 -40.97
N GLN A 110 20.55 21.13 -41.37
CA GLN A 110 21.56 20.10 -41.07
C GLN A 110 22.05 20.17 -39.62
N ALA A 111 22.16 21.36 -39.02
CA ALA A 111 22.47 21.53 -37.61
C ALA A 111 21.32 21.05 -36.70
N TRP A 112 20.07 21.35 -37.06
CA TRP A 112 18.87 20.83 -36.40
C TRP A 112 18.80 19.30 -36.50
N SER A 113 19.01 18.74 -37.69
CA SER A 113 19.01 17.28 -37.90
C SER A 113 20.13 16.55 -37.16
N ARG A 114 21.26 17.23 -36.87
CA ARG A 114 22.33 16.70 -36.02
C ARG A 114 22.02 16.85 -34.53
N SER A 115 21.44 17.97 -34.13
CA SER A 115 21.03 18.26 -32.75
C SER A 115 19.90 17.33 -32.26
N CYS A 116 18.94 16.97 -33.13
CA CYS A 116 17.87 16.03 -32.80
C CYS A 116 18.34 14.57 -32.70
N LYS A 117 19.49 14.22 -33.29
CA LYS A 117 20.05 12.85 -33.22
C LYS A 117 20.89 12.60 -31.98
N THR A 118 21.43 13.64 -31.36
CA THR A 118 22.23 13.53 -30.13
C THR A 118 21.40 13.51 -28.84
N ALA A 119 20.08 13.71 -28.92
CA ALA A 119 19.19 13.77 -27.75
C ALA A 119 18.57 12.42 -27.32
N ASN A 120 18.74 11.33 -28.09
CA ASN A 120 18.13 10.03 -27.79
C ASN A 120 19.08 8.99 -27.18
N THR A 121 20.33 9.35 -26.92
CA THR A 121 21.27 8.50 -26.17
C THR A 121 21.09 8.69 -24.68
N THR A 122 19.84 8.61 -24.19
CA THR A 122 19.66 8.13 -22.83
C THR A 122 20.16 6.70 -22.90
N GLN A 123 21.37 6.44 -22.40
CA GLN A 123 21.80 5.08 -22.13
C GLN A 123 20.67 4.46 -21.31
N ASP A 124 19.85 3.63 -21.94
CA ASP A 124 18.76 2.93 -21.28
C ASP A 124 19.41 2.04 -20.24
N HIS A 125 19.43 2.53 -19.00
CA HIS A 125 19.97 1.79 -17.88
C HIS A 125 19.18 0.48 -17.83
N PRO A 126 19.84 -0.70 -17.86
CA PRO A 126 19.14 -1.98 -17.96
C PRO A 126 18.08 -2.13 -16.86
N SER A 127 18.39 -1.67 -15.64
CA SER A 127 17.45 -1.64 -14.52
C SER A 127 16.22 -0.74 -14.74
N LEU A 128 16.35 0.39 -15.46
CA LEU A 128 15.18 1.24 -15.77
C LEU A 128 14.24 0.54 -16.76
N ARG A 129 14.80 -0.23 -17.70
CA ARG A 129 14.00 -1.05 -18.61
C ARG A 129 13.29 -2.17 -17.86
N GLU A 130 13.98 -2.87 -16.96
CA GLU A 130 13.39 -3.89 -16.11
C GLU A 130 12.26 -3.33 -15.22
N LEU A 131 12.46 -2.15 -14.63
CA LEU A 131 11.39 -1.47 -13.88
C LEU A 131 10.20 -1.09 -14.77
N SER A 132 10.43 -0.68 -16.01
CA SER A 132 9.35 -0.43 -16.98
C SER A 132 8.59 -1.72 -17.30
N ASP A 133 9.29 -2.84 -17.49
CA ASP A 133 8.66 -4.14 -17.75
C ASP A 133 7.84 -4.61 -16.53
N LEU A 134 8.37 -4.46 -15.31
CA LEU A 134 7.64 -4.73 -14.07
C LEU A 134 6.39 -3.85 -13.93
N ARG A 135 6.49 -2.57 -14.31
CA ARG A 135 5.33 -1.66 -14.31
C ARG A 135 4.26 -2.11 -15.29
N SER A 136 4.63 -2.52 -16.50
CA SER A 136 3.68 -3.06 -17.47
C SER A 136 3.02 -4.34 -16.96
N ARG A 137 3.79 -5.23 -16.31
CA ARG A 137 3.25 -6.43 -15.66
C ARG A 137 2.28 -6.08 -14.53
N PHE A 138 2.59 -5.06 -13.72
CA PHE A 138 1.69 -4.60 -12.65
C PHE A 138 0.34 -4.12 -13.20
N VAL A 139 0.37 -3.30 -14.26
CA VAL A 139 -0.85 -2.80 -14.91
C VAL A 139 -1.67 -3.96 -15.48
N GLN A 140 -1.01 -4.90 -16.16
CA GLN A 140 -1.67 -6.09 -16.71
C GLN A 140 -2.30 -6.95 -15.62
N LEU A 141 -1.53 -7.28 -14.57
CA LEU A 141 -2.00 -8.08 -13.44
C LEU A 141 -3.22 -7.42 -12.76
N SER A 142 -3.17 -6.10 -12.59
CA SER A 142 -4.27 -5.33 -11.99
C SER A 142 -5.48 -5.27 -12.90
N ALA A 143 -5.32 -5.23 -14.21
CA ALA A 143 -6.41 -5.28 -15.18
C ALA A 143 -7.08 -6.67 -15.22
N ASP A 144 -6.27 -7.73 -15.19
CA ASP A 144 -6.73 -9.13 -15.26
C ASP A 144 -7.35 -9.64 -13.95
N PHE A 145 -7.13 -8.93 -12.84
CA PHE A 145 -7.71 -9.32 -11.56
C PHE A 145 -9.25 -9.34 -11.63
N ALA A 146 -9.80 -10.55 -11.55
CA ALA A 146 -11.23 -10.83 -11.49
C ALA A 146 -11.64 -11.14 -10.05
N VAL A 147 -12.65 -10.42 -9.59
CA VAL A 147 -13.19 -10.56 -8.24
C VAL A 147 -14.18 -11.71 -8.21
N SER A 148 -14.02 -12.60 -7.23
CA SER A 148 -14.96 -13.69 -7.00
C SER A 148 -16.30 -13.17 -6.49
N GLU A 149 -17.39 -13.71 -7.05
CA GLU A 149 -18.76 -13.37 -6.64
C GLU A 149 -19.08 -13.80 -5.20
N ILE A 150 -18.35 -14.79 -4.69
CA ILE A 150 -18.50 -15.33 -3.34
C ILE A 150 -17.11 -15.37 -2.71
N LEU A 151 -16.99 -14.82 -1.50
CA LEU A 151 -15.84 -15.00 -0.63
C LEU A 151 -16.16 -16.00 0.47
N GLU A 152 -15.21 -16.88 0.74
CA GLU A 152 -15.33 -17.88 1.78
C GLU A 152 -14.35 -17.58 2.93
N TYR A 153 -14.80 -17.65 4.17
CA TYR A 153 -14.01 -17.31 5.34
C TYR A 153 -13.94 -18.51 6.29
N THR A 154 -12.76 -18.80 6.82
CA THR A 154 -12.59 -19.87 7.79
C THR A 154 -12.93 -19.33 9.19
N LEU A 155 -14.11 -19.66 9.69
CA LEU A 155 -14.53 -19.28 11.05
C LEU A 155 -13.84 -20.13 12.11
N GLN A 156 -13.74 -21.43 11.83
CA GLN A 156 -13.07 -22.40 12.69
C GLN A 156 -12.33 -23.41 11.80
N PRO A 157 -10.99 -23.49 11.91
CA PRO A 157 -10.21 -24.46 11.15
C PRO A 157 -10.41 -25.87 11.72
N ALA A 158 -10.32 -26.91 10.88
CA ALA A 158 -10.62 -28.31 11.26
C ALA A 158 -9.79 -28.80 12.44
N ARG A 159 -8.54 -28.34 12.54
CA ARG A 159 -7.64 -28.63 13.67
C ARG A 159 -8.16 -28.17 15.03
N SER A 160 -9.10 -27.23 15.04
CA SER A 160 -9.65 -26.62 16.25
C SER A 160 -10.92 -27.32 16.74
N ILE A 161 -11.55 -28.19 15.93
CA ILE A 161 -12.82 -28.83 16.26
C ILE A 161 -12.65 -30.35 16.31
N CYS A 162 -13.24 -30.99 17.32
CA CYS A 162 -13.13 -32.43 17.54
C CYS A 162 -13.77 -33.28 16.42
N ASN A 163 -14.61 -32.68 15.57
CA ASN A 163 -15.31 -33.36 14.48
C ASN A 163 -14.48 -33.42 13.18
N GLY A 164 -13.32 -32.73 13.12
CA GLY A 164 -12.48 -32.66 11.93
C GLY A 164 -13.13 -31.91 10.75
N LEU A 165 -14.16 -31.09 11.01
CA LEU A 165 -14.84 -30.27 10.01
C LEU A 165 -14.33 -28.84 10.05
N GLU A 166 -14.23 -28.20 8.89
CA GLU A 166 -14.03 -26.75 8.81
C GLU A 166 -15.37 -26.04 8.78
N LEU A 167 -15.49 -25.00 9.61
CA LEU A 167 -16.65 -24.12 9.58
C LEU A 167 -16.34 -22.94 8.65
N ILE A 168 -17.00 -22.90 7.49
CA ILE A 168 -16.77 -21.90 6.46
C ILE A 168 -17.99 -20.98 6.36
N ALA A 169 -17.75 -19.67 6.33
CA ALA A 169 -18.78 -18.68 6.04
C ALA A 169 -18.68 -18.21 4.59
N ARG A 170 -19.76 -18.30 3.83
CA ARG A 170 -19.86 -17.90 2.42
C ARG A 170 -20.57 -16.56 2.32
N LEU A 171 -19.95 -15.61 1.64
CA LEU A 171 -20.42 -14.22 1.57
C LEU A 171 -20.46 -13.73 0.11
N PRO A 172 -21.63 -13.40 -0.45
CA PRO A 172 -21.73 -12.78 -1.76
C PRO A 172 -21.07 -11.39 -1.78
N THR A 173 -20.31 -11.04 -2.82
CA THR A 173 -19.56 -9.76 -2.89
C THR A 173 -20.23 -8.68 -3.74
N SER A 174 -21.41 -8.95 -4.29
CA SER A 174 -22.13 -8.04 -5.19
C SER A 174 -22.42 -6.65 -4.59
N PHE A 175 -22.44 -6.55 -3.25
CA PHE A 175 -22.65 -5.30 -2.53
C PHE A 175 -21.38 -4.41 -2.43
N LEU A 176 -20.19 -4.96 -2.69
CA LEU A 176 -18.90 -4.25 -2.52
C LEU A 176 -17.99 -4.44 -3.74
N SER A 177 -18.14 -3.54 -4.72
CA SER A 177 -17.27 -3.53 -5.91
C SER A 177 -15.82 -3.20 -5.56
N TYR A 178 -14.89 -4.09 -5.89
CA TYR A 178 -13.46 -3.87 -5.70
C TYR A 178 -12.94 -2.64 -6.46
N ARG A 179 -13.37 -2.44 -7.71
CA ARG A 179 -12.85 -1.37 -8.58
C ARG A 179 -13.16 0.02 -8.03
N SER A 180 -14.31 0.16 -7.37
CA SER A 180 -14.75 1.41 -6.74
C SER A 180 -14.43 1.47 -5.24
N PHE A 181 -13.83 0.42 -4.68
CA PHE A 181 -13.51 0.36 -3.26
C PHE A 181 -12.40 1.36 -2.91
N THR A 182 -12.75 2.27 -2.01
CA THR A 182 -11.82 3.16 -1.32
C THR A 182 -11.67 2.66 0.11
N PRO A 183 -10.45 2.33 0.56
CA PRO A 183 -10.24 1.81 1.91
C PRO A 183 -10.65 2.84 2.97
N SER A 184 -11.49 2.44 3.92
CA SER A 184 -11.86 3.30 5.04
C SER A 184 -10.66 3.46 6.00
N LEU A 185 -10.59 4.59 6.71
CA LEU A 185 -9.50 4.90 7.65
C LEU A 185 -9.54 4.06 8.95
N ALA A 186 -10.46 3.10 9.07
CA ALA A 186 -10.55 2.26 10.25
C ALA A 186 -9.24 1.49 10.46
N LYS A 187 -8.66 1.62 11.66
CA LYS A 187 -7.29 1.17 11.98
C LYS A 187 -7.18 -0.31 12.36
N SER A 188 -8.29 -1.03 12.53
CA SER A 188 -8.27 -2.43 12.94
C SER A 188 -9.52 -3.16 12.47
N TYR A 189 -9.34 -4.11 11.56
CA TYR A 189 -10.38 -5.04 11.13
C TYR A 189 -10.15 -6.38 11.83
N THR A 190 -11.08 -6.78 12.69
CA THR A 190 -11.12 -8.14 13.23
C THR A 190 -12.00 -8.97 12.29
N SER A 191 -11.39 -9.58 11.28
CA SER A 191 -12.09 -10.46 10.35
C SER A 191 -11.47 -11.87 10.42
N PRO A 192 -12.28 -12.93 10.29
CA PRO A 192 -11.77 -14.27 10.07
C PRO A 192 -10.85 -14.31 8.82
N PRO A 193 -9.89 -15.24 8.77
CA PRO A 193 -9.03 -15.40 7.60
C PRO A 193 -9.86 -15.89 6.39
N LEU A 194 -9.43 -15.46 5.21
CA LEU A 194 -9.99 -15.93 3.95
C LEU A 194 -9.64 -17.41 3.74
N ALA A 195 -10.64 -18.24 3.44
CA ALA A 195 -10.45 -19.69 3.26
C ALA A 195 -9.61 -20.00 2.02
N PHE A 196 -8.84 -21.10 2.04
CA PHE A 196 -8.09 -21.60 0.88
C PHE A 196 -8.98 -22.50 0.00
N SER A 197 -10.02 -21.91 -0.58
CA SER A 197 -11.00 -22.61 -1.41
C SER A 197 -10.98 -22.17 -2.87
N ALA A 198 -11.63 -22.94 -3.75
CA ALA A 198 -11.67 -22.64 -5.18
C ALA A 198 -12.27 -21.26 -5.50
N PRO A 199 -13.37 -20.80 -4.85
CA PRO A 199 -13.88 -19.44 -5.05
C PRO A 199 -12.87 -18.36 -4.70
N ASN A 200 -12.05 -18.53 -3.67
CA ASN A 200 -11.07 -17.52 -3.24
C ASN A 200 -9.75 -17.56 -4.02
N LYS A 201 -9.55 -18.56 -4.88
CA LYS A 201 -8.31 -18.75 -5.64
C LYS A 201 -7.85 -17.49 -6.38
N PRO A 202 -8.71 -16.72 -7.08
CA PRO A 202 -8.29 -15.50 -7.77
C PRO A 202 -7.69 -14.44 -6.81
N VAL A 203 -8.27 -14.30 -5.61
CA VAL A 203 -7.81 -13.34 -4.60
C VAL A 203 -6.45 -13.74 -4.03
N HIS A 204 -6.27 -15.02 -3.72
CA HIS A 204 -5.00 -15.56 -3.23
C HIS A 204 -3.91 -15.47 -4.31
N ALA A 205 -4.22 -15.87 -5.55
CA ALA A 205 -3.27 -15.81 -6.66
C ALA A 205 -2.83 -14.37 -6.98
N TYR A 206 -3.76 -13.41 -6.92
CA TYR A 206 -3.42 -12.00 -7.12
C TYR A 206 -2.55 -11.47 -5.98
N SER A 207 -2.92 -11.75 -4.73
CA SER A 207 -2.11 -11.37 -3.55
C SER A 207 -0.70 -11.96 -3.62
N GLU A 208 -0.56 -13.23 -3.98
CA GLU A 208 0.73 -13.89 -4.16
C GLU A 208 1.54 -13.25 -5.30
N SER A 209 0.90 -12.95 -6.43
CA SER A 209 1.57 -12.29 -7.57
C SER A 209 2.10 -10.90 -7.21
N LEU A 210 1.39 -10.15 -6.37
CA LEU A 210 1.87 -8.85 -5.84
C LEU A 210 3.09 -9.03 -4.94
N VAL A 211 3.09 -10.04 -4.06
CA VAL A 211 4.25 -10.37 -3.21
C VAL A 211 5.46 -10.79 -4.05
N GLN A 212 5.27 -11.63 -5.07
CA GLN A 212 6.33 -12.03 -6.00
C GLN A 212 6.89 -10.80 -6.75
N MET A 213 6.04 -9.85 -7.12
CA MET A 213 6.45 -8.61 -7.77
C MET A 213 7.29 -7.71 -6.85
N LEU A 214 6.95 -7.60 -5.57
CA LEU A 214 7.78 -6.90 -4.57
C LEU A 214 9.16 -7.56 -4.46
N GLY A 215 9.21 -8.90 -4.42
CA GLY A 215 10.48 -9.64 -4.45
C GLY A 215 11.30 -9.36 -5.73
N ALA A 216 10.65 -9.28 -6.89
CA ALA A 216 11.31 -8.92 -8.14
C ALA A 216 11.83 -7.48 -8.14
N LEU A 217 11.08 -6.53 -7.58
CA LEU A 217 11.51 -5.13 -7.44
C LEU A 217 12.75 -5.01 -6.55
N ASP A 218 12.81 -5.76 -5.45
CA ASP A 218 13.96 -5.77 -4.54
C ASP A 218 15.22 -6.35 -5.17
N ALA A 219 15.06 -7.27 -6.13
CA ALA A 219 16.16 -7.85 -6.89
C ALA A 219 16.76 -6.88 -7.92
N VAL A 220 16.03 -5.83 -8.33
CA VAL A 220 16.54 -4.84 -9.29
C VAL A 220 17.68 -4.04 -8.66
N GLU A 221 18.87 -4.21 -9.19
CA GLU A 221 20.07 -3.51 -8.76
C GLU A 221 20.10 -2.08 -9.30
N SER A 222 20.34 -1.11 -8.41
CA SER A 222 20.43 0.31 -8.80
C SER A 222 21.80 0.75 -9.31
N GLY A 223 22.87 -0.01 -9.04
CA GLY A 223 24.24 0.42 -9.38
C GLY A 223 24.67 1.76 -8.76
N GLY A 224 23.93 2.27 -7.77
CA GLY A 224 24.11 3.61 -7.21
C GLY A 224 23.31 4.72 -7.90
N ASP A 225 22.60 4.44 -8.99
CA ASP A 225 21.76 5.43 -9.69
C ASP A 225 20.55 5.81 -8.81
N ALA A 226 20.44 7.10 -8.49
CA ALA A 226 19.32 7.66 -7.74
C ALA A 226 17.99 7.49 -8.48
N ARG A 227 17.98 7.62 -9.81
CA ARG A 227 16.76 7.50 -10.63
C ARG A 227 16.18 6.10 -10.54
N VAL A 228 17.03 5.08 -10.56
CA VAL A 228 16.61 3.67 -10.41
C VAL A 228 16.04 3.43 -9.02
N ARG A 229 16.69 3.97 -7.96
CA ARG A 229 16.19 3.85 -6.59
C ARG A 229 14.83 4.51 -6.39
N ASP A 230 14.66 5.73 -6.91
CA ASP A 230 13.43 6.49 -6.80
C ASP A 230 12.29 5.82 -7.58
N ALA A 231 12.57 5.37 -8.82
CA ALA A 231 11.60 4.64 -9.64
C ALA A 231 11.17 3.32 -8.98
N ARG A 232 12.13 2.55 -8.44
CA ARG A 232 11.84 1.31 -7.70
C ARG A 232 10.99 1.60 -6.47
N LYS A 233 11.33 2.63 -5.69
CA LYS A 233 10.57 3.02 -4.49
C LYS A 233 9.14 3.43 -4.84
N ALA A 234 8.95 4.21 -5.89
CA ALA A 234 7.62 4.61 -6.34
C ALA A 234 6.78 3.40 -6.73
N LEU A 235 7.32 2.51 -7.58
CA LEU A 235 6.62 1.31 -8.03
C LEU A 235 6.34 0.32 -6.88
N ALA A 236 7.28 0.13 -5.95
CA ALA A 236 7.05 -0.68 -4.75
C ALA A 236 5.90 -0.11 -3.91
N GLY A 237 5.85 1.21 -3.71
CA GLY A 237 4.75 1.86 -3.01
C GLY A 237 3.39 1.65 -3.68
N ASP A 238 3.33 1.70 -5.01
CA ASP A 238 2.10 1.42 -5.77
C ASP A 238 1.64 -0.05 -5.59
N VAL A 239 2.58 -1.01 -5.65
CA VAL A 239 2.29 -2.45 -5.48
C VAL A 239 1.85 -2.76 -4.04
N GLU A 240 2.52 -2.19 -3.04
CA GLU A 240 2.13 -2.31 -1.62
C GLU A 240 0.75 -1.70 -1.35
N ALA A 241 0.46 -0.53 -1.93
CA ALA A 241 -0.83 0.12 -1.80
C ALA A 241 -1.96 -0.75 -2.35
N GLU A 242 -1.73 -1.39 -3.50
CA GLU A 242 -2.70 -2.31 -4.10
C GLU A 242 -2.82 -3.61 -3.29
N ALA A 243 -1.73 -4.21 -2.82
CA ALA A 243 -1.77 -5.38 -1.94
C ALA A 243 -2.59 -5.10 -0.67
N GLY A 244 -2.35 -3.96 -0.02
CA GLY A 244 -3.12 -3.52 1.13
C GLY A 244 -4.58 -3.17 0.78
N ARG A 245 -4.87 -2.75 -0.46
CA ARG A 245 -6.24 -2.49 -0.92
C ARG A 245 -7.02 -3.79 -1.11
N VAL A 246 -6.44 -4.81 -1.75
CA VAL A 246 -7.01 -6.16 -1.86
C VAL A 246 -7.34 -6.68 -0.47
N GLU A 247 -6.37 -6.57 0.45
CA GLU A 247 -6.53 -7.05 1.81
C GLU A 247 -7.69 -6.35 2.54
N ARG A 248 -7.69 -5.02 2.54
CA ARG A 248 -8.75 -4.24 3.18
C ARG A 248 -10.12 -4.48 2.56
N TRP A 249 -10.19 -4.71 1.25
CA TRP A 249 -11.46 -4.95 0.57
C TRP A 249 -12.17 -6.21 1.09
N TRP A 250 -11.48 -7.35 1.16
CA TRP A 250 -12.13 -8.58 1.65
C TRP A 250 -12.41 -8.52 3.15
N LYS A 251 -11.62 -7.76 3.93
CA LYS A 251 -11.92 -7.50 5.35
C LYS A 251 -13.14 -6.61 5.53
N GLU A 252 -13.30 -5.58 4.70
CA GLU A 252 -14.47 -4.70 4.72
C GLU A 252 -15.73 -5.44 4.31
N ALA A 253 -15.66 -6.33 3.30
CA ALA A 253 -16.79 -7.18 2.93
C ALA A 253 -17.31 -7.96 4.15
N TRP A 254 -16.40 -8.55 4.93
CA TRP A 254 -16.75 -9.23 6.17
C TRP A 254 -17.35 -8.28 7.21
N LEU A 255 -16.78 -7.08 7.39
CA LEU A 255 -17.30 -6.11 8.36
C LEU A 255 -18.74 -5.68 8.05
N LEU A 256 -19.05 -5.48 6.77
CA LEU A 256 -20.35 -5.00 6.33
C LEU A 256 -21.45 -6.06 6.43
N LYS A 257 -21.14 -7.32 6.08
CA LYS A 257 -22.15 -8.36 5.87
C LYS A 257 -21.80 -9.73 6.45
N GLY A 258 -20.72 -9.86 7.22
CA GLY A 258 -20.30 -11.13 7.81
C GLY A 258 -21.33 -11.78 8.74
N GLY A 259 -22.22 -10.99 9.36
CA GLY A 259 -23.34 -11.52 10.14
C GLY A 259 -24.49 -12.12 9.31
N GLU A 260 -24.52 -11.86 8.01
CA GLU A 260 -25.49 -12.40 7.04
C GLU A 260 -24.89 -13.56 6.22
N ALA A 261 -23.64 -13.96 6.50
CA ALA A 261 -22.96 -15.01 5.75
C ALA A 261 -23.60 -16.39 5.98
N GLU A 262 -23.66 -17.19 4.91
CA GLU A 262 -24.12 -18.58 4.99
C GLU A 262 -23.02 -19.44 5.61
N VAL A 263 -23.30 -20.05 6.77
CA VAL A 263 -22.34 -20.91 7.46
C VAL A 263 -22.53 -22.35 7.05
N VAL A 264 -21.47 -22.99 6.56
CA VAL A 264 -21.46 -24.35 6.04
C VAL A 264 -20.35 -25.17 6.70
N ASP A 265 -20.69 -26.39 7.12
CA ASP A 265 -19.72 -27.38 7.57
C ASP A 265 -19.11 -28.10 6.36
N VAL A 266 -17.79 -27.98 6.19
CA VAL A 266 -17.07 -28.61 5.08
C VAL A 266 -16.12 -29.69 5.61
N ARG A 267 -16.17 -30.87 5.01
CA ARG A 267 -15.14 -31.91 5.19
C ARG A 267 -13.98 -31.59 4.25
N THR A 268 -12.85 -31.20 4.83
CA THR A 268 -11.55 -31.11 4.14
C THR A 268 -10.88 -32.47 4.04
#